data_AF-A0A1D9G623-F1
#
_entry.id   AF-A0A1D9G623-F1
#
_cell.length_a   1.000
_cell.length_b   1.000
_cell.length_c   1.000
_cell.angle_alpha   90.00
_cell.angle_beta   90.00
_cell.angle_gamma   90.00
#
_symmetry.space_group_name_H-M   'P 1'
#
loop_
_entity.id
_entity.type
_entity.pdbx_description
1 polymer ?
#
loop_
_entity_poly.entity_id
_entity_poly.type
_entity_poly.pdbx_seq_one_letter_code
_entity_poly.pdbx_strand_id
1 'polypeptide(L)'
;MTQTLRHICWCGNTELTEFSPDYFVCYQCGTLVSKTGLRTEQIRVQDDNHDFYGKEYWLSHQTEHYGFPDIRQRARQDLPERCLHWLRTLMAYKLPPAKVLELGCAHGGFVAMMGWAGFEAMGLELSPWVVEFAQQTFNIPILSGPIEDQQLETELFDAIVLYDVLEHLPDPVATMSHGASLLKEDGIFIVQMPNYEEGKTYSEMVAQKDNFLHQMKSIEHIHLLSRRGVSQFFKNLGFEFLQFEQQLFDYDMFFVASRQALVRYTDEQISYYLLKSPSGRMVQALLDKSSDFNKLQVQYQNIQVQYQTSETRRAELLKIIEQQDQEIASLRSQVSATVTDLQQTKSQLTQAHSDLQHTQSQLNQSNSDLQNTQSQLNQSHSEIQYNQSQLTQIHSELQHTQSQLTQIHSHLQQTQSQLAQSQEKIHNFQQNQLQHIQNQLNEAEANLKVINVEIAAMKTSKFWKLRSLWFKFKGFVGLPTDNESNF
;
A
#
# COMPACT_ATOMS: atom_id res chain seq x y z
N MET A 1 25.56 -64.40 -46.00
CA MET A 1 24.22 -63.77 -45.96
C MET A 1 24.08 -63.10 -44.61
N THR A 2 24.24 -61.78 -44.58
CA THR A 2 24.06 -60.93 -43.41
C THR A 2 22.56 -60.89 -43.07
N GLN A 3 22.11 -61.71 -42.12
CA GLN A 3 20.80 -61.53 -41.51
C GLN A 3 20.84 -60.24 -40.70
N THR A 4 20.36 -59.15 -41.28
CA THR A 4 19.75 -58.06 -40.53
C THR A 4 18.59 -58.67 -39.74
N LEU A 5 18.89 -59.13 -38.51
CA LEU A 5 17.88 -59.41 -37.49
C LEU A 5 17.11 -58.10 -37.32
N ARG A 6 15.96 -58.01 -37.99
CA ARG A 6 14.96 -56.96 -37.72
C ARG A 6 14.72 -56.99 -36.21
N HIS A 7 14.72 -55.85 -35.56
CA HIS A 7 14.44 -55.75 -34.12
C HIS A 7 13.05 -56.35 -33.87
N ILE A 8 12.99 -57.57 -33.34
CA ILE A 8 11.75 -58.26 -32.99
C ILE A 8 11.48 -57.95 -31.52
N CYS A 9 10.26 -57.51 -31.20
CA CYS A 9 9.84 -57.40 -29.80
C CYS A 9 9.55 -58.79 -29.23
N TRP A 10 9.71 -58.97 -27.91
CA TRP A 10 9.38 -60.24 -27.22
C TRP A 10 7.98 -60.79 -27.55
N CYS A 11 7.01 -59.93 -27.91
CA CYS A 11 5.66 -60.34 -28.30
C CYS A 11 5.56 -60.90 -29.73
N GLY A 12 6.67 -61.03 -30.45
CA GLY A 12 6.75 -61.47 -31.85
C GLY A 12 6.49 -60.36 -32.88
N ASN A 13 6.10 -59.16 -32.45
CA ASN A 13 5.87 -58.05 -33.36
C ASN A 13 7.18 -57.56 -33.98
N THR A 14 7.15 -57.33 -35.29
CA THR A 14 8.28 -56.78 -36.07
C THR A 14 8.04 -55.35 -36.52
N GLU A 15 6.83 -54.83 -36.36
CA GLU A 15 6.47 -53.45 -36.66
C GLU A 15 6.76 -52.56 -35.45
N LEU A 16 8.00 -52.09 -35.36
CA LEU A 16 8.45 -51.16 -34.33
C LEU A 16 8.63 -49.76 -34.91
N THR A 17 8.31 -48.72 -34.13
CA THR A 17 8.56 -47.33 -34.55
C THR A 17 9.57 -46.64 -33.66
N GLU A 18 10.21 -45.64 -34.22
CA GLU A 18 11.15 -44.77 -33.51
C GLU A 18 10.50 -44.17 -32.25
N PHE A 19 11.15 -44.35 -31.10
CA PHE A 19 10.77 -43.70 -29.84
C PHE A 19 11.83 -42.66 -29.43
N SER A 20 13.09 -43.08 -29.44
CA SER A 20 14.26 -42.23 -29.16
C SER A 20 15.43 -42.66 -30.05
N PRO A 21 16.57 -41.94 -30.06
CA PRO A 21 17.76 -42.33 -30.82
C PRO A 21 18.20 -43.78 -30.60
N ASP A 22 17.96 -44.32 -29.40
CA ASP A 22 18.46 -45.64 -28.98
C ASP A 22 17.37 -46.71 -28.78
N TYR A 23 16.09 -46.32 -28.84
CA TYR A 23 14.95 -47.23 -28.61
C TYR A 23 13.88 -47.11 -29.67
N PHE A 24 13.29 -48.25 -30.02
CA PHE A 24 12.00 -48.34 -30.67
C PHE A 24 10.88 -48.54 -29.64
N VAL A 25 9.63 -48.29 -30.02
CA VAL A 25 8.43 -48.69 -29.29
C VAL A 25 7.63 -49.72 -30.10
N CYS A 26 7.14 -50.75 -29.42
CA CYS A 26 6.23 -51.74 -29.98
C CYS A 26 4.77 -51.34 -29.69
N TYR A 27 3.97 -51.00 -30.71
CA TYR A 27 2.56 -50.64 -30.47
C TYR A 27 1.68 -51.80 -29.98
N GLN A 28 2.05 -53.04 -30.31
CA GLN A 28 1.26 -54.20 -29.91
C GLN A 28 1.28 -54.39 -28.39
N CYS A 29 2.44 -54.32 -27.74
CA CYS A 29 2.59 -54.58 -26.30
C CYS A 29 3.04 -53.37 -25.47
N GLY A 30 3.40 -52.24 -26.09
CA GLY A 30 3.82 -51.01 -25.42
C GLY A 30 5.24 -51.05 -24.87
N THR A 31 6.05 -52.05 -25.26
CA THR A 31 7.44 -52.20 -24.80
C THR A 31 8.39 -51.33 -25.60
N LEU A 32 9.35 -50.69 -24.93
CA LEU A 32 10.50 -50.11 -25.61
C LEU A 32 11.54 -51.20 -25.86
N VAL A 33 12.05 -51.25 -27.10
CA VAL A 33 13.02 -52.26 -27.55
C VAL A 33 14.29 -51.54 -27.96
N SER A 34 15.41 -51.93 -27.36
CA SER A 34 16.70 -51.34 -27.69
C SER A 34 17.13 -51.62 -29.13
N LYS A 35 17.80 -50.63 -29.75
CA LYS A 35 18.43 -50.76 -31.07
C LYS A 35 19.80 -51.44 -31.04
N THR A 36 20.46 -51.43 -29.88
CA THR A 36 21.86 -51.86 -29.75
C THR A 36 22.09 -52.82 -28.59
N GLY A 37 21.01 -53.37 -28.04
CA GLY A 37 21.05 -54.28 -26.89
C GLY A 37 21.98 -55.47 -27.10
N LEU A 38 22.55 -55.98 -26.02
CA LEU A 38 23.39 -57.17 -26.01
C LEU A 38 22.65 -58.39 -26.57
N ARG A 39 23.37 -59.25 -27.29
CA ARG A 39 22.86 -60.54 -27.78
C ARG A 39 23.18 -61.67 -26.79
N THR A 40 22.50 -62.81 -26.96
CA THR A 40 22.68 -64.00 -26.11
C THR A 40 24.14 -64.43 -25.96
N GLU A 41 24.97 -64.32 -26.99
CA GLU A 41 26.38 -64.68 -26.93
C GLU A 41 27.22 -63.65 -26.16
N GLN A 42 26.77 -62.40 -26.09
CA GLN A 42 27.50 -61.28 -25.50
C GLN A 42 27.23 -61.10 -24.00
N ILE A 43 26.13 -61.69 -23.50
CA ILE A 43 25.82 -61.69 -22.06
C ILE A 43 26.55 -62.81 -21.30
N ARG A 44 27.01 -63.85 -22.00
CA ARG A 44 27.75 -64.96 -21.39
C ARG A 44 29.11 -64.48 -20.93
N VAL A 45 29.52 -64.87 -19.72
CA VAL A 45 30.83 -64.53 -19.15
C VAL A 45 31.75 -65.75 -19.25
N GLN A 46 32.74 -65.67 -20.13
CA GLN A 46 33.84 -66.63 -20.27
C GLN A 46 35.17 -66.02 -19.81
N ASP A 47 35.33 -64.70 -19.96
CA ASP A 47 36.46 -63.92 -19.46
C ASP A 47 35.94 -62.73 -18.64
N ASP A 48 36.01 -62.87 -17.32
CA ASP A 48 35.58 -61.87 -16.35
C ASP A 48 36.21 -60.48 -16.54
N ASN A 49 37.37 -60.36 -17.19
CA ASN A 49 38.02 -59.06 -17.36
C ASN A 49 37.57 -58.29 -18.60
N HIS A 50 36.92 -58.97 -19.56
CA HIS A 50 36.58 -58.38 -20.86
C HIS A 50 35.10 -58.50 -21.23
N ASP A 51 34.39 -59.52 -20.73
CA ASP A 51 32.97 -59.70 -21.02
C ASP A 51 32.10 -58.72 -20.23
N PHE A 52 30.98 -58.32 -20.83
CA PHE A 52 30.22 -57.14 -20.37
C PHE A 52 29.71 -57.25 -18.94
N TYR A 53 29.23 -58.43 -18.50
CA TYR A 53 28.79 -58.69 -17.13
C TYR A 53 29.85 -59.38 -16.26
N GLY A 54 31.12 -59.35 -16.68
CA GLY A 54 32.25 -59.86 -15.91
C GLY A 54 32.59 -58.98 -14.70
N LYS A 55 33.69 -59.31 -14.03
CA LYS A 55 34.25 -58.58 -12.89
C LYS A 55 34.30 -57.05 -13.07
N GLU A 56 34.75 -56.56 -14.22
CA GLU A 56 34.90 -55.10 -14.43
C GLU A 56 33.57 -54.36 -14.49
N TYR A 57 32.47 -55.02 -14.88
CA TYR A 57 31.13 -54.46 -14.75
C TYR A 57 30.86 -53.96 -13.32
N TRP A 58 31.19 -54.83 -12.36
CA TRP A 58 30.87 -54.68 -10.96
C TRP A 58 31.86 -53.81 -10.17
N LEU A 59 33.10 -53.67 -10.67
CA LEU A 59 34.15 -52.90 -10.01
C LEU A 59 34.32 -51.49 -10.58
N SER A 60 34.22 -51.33 -11.90
CA SER A 60 34.53 -50.07 -12.59
C SER A 60 33.34 -49.56 -13.41
N HIS A 61 32.63 -50.39 -14.18
CA HIS A 61 31.57 -49.89 -15.05
C HIS A 61 30.43 -49.21 -14.27
N GLN A 62 29.91 -49.87 -13.23
CA GLN A 62 28.84 -49.33 -12.38
C GLN A 62 29.22 -48.01 -11.70
N THR A 63 30.49 -47.87 -11.29
CA THR A 63 30.99 -46.68 -10.60
C THR A 63 31.28 -45.54 -11.57
N GLU A 64 32.01 -45.81 -12.66
CA GLU A 64 32.48 -44.80 -13.61
C GLU A 64 31.38 -44.29 -14.54
N HIS A 65 30.48 -45.17 -15.00
CA HIS A 65 29.44 -44.80 -15.97
C HIS A 65 28.12 -44.36 -15.33
N TYR A 66 27.79 -44.89 -14.15
CA TYR A 66 26.49 -44.63 -13.51
C TYR A 66 26.60 -43.99 -12.12
N GLY A 67 27.83 -43.83 -11.58
CA GLY A 67 28.03 -43.24 -10.25
C GLY A 67 27.56 -44.13 -9.11
N PHE A 68 27.32 -45.42 -9.37
CA PHE A 68 26.86 -46.35 -8.36
C PHE A 68 28.02 -46.94 -7.55
N PRO A 69 27.79 -47.39 -6.31
CA PRO A 69 28.80 -48.11 -5.54
C PRO A 69 29.22 -49.42 -6.22
N ASP A 70 30.47 -49.83 -5.98
CA ASP A 70 30.97 -51.13 -6.42
C ASP A 70 30.25 -52.28 -5.68
N ILE A 71 30.43 -53.51 -6.19
CA ILE A 71 29.77 -54.69 -5.64
C ILE A 71 30.09 -54.94 -4.15
N ARG A 72 31.27 -54.53 -3.65
CA ARG A 72 31.66 -54.72 -2.25
C ARG A 72 30.87 -53.80 -1.34
N GLN A 73 30.71 -52.55 -1.74
CA GLN A 73 29.91 -51.59 -1.01
C GLN A 73 28.42 -51.96 -1.07
N ARG A 74 27.93 -52.38 -2.24
CA ARG A 74 26.55 -52.85 -2.43
C ARG A 74 26.19 -54.06 -1.58
N ALA A 75 27.10 -55.03 -1.45
CA ALA A 75 26.91 -56.19 -0.57
C ALA A 75 26.54 -55.81 0.87
N ARG A 76 26.97 -54.63 1.35
CA ARG A 76 26.58 -54.10 2.66
C ARG A 76 25.35 -53.19 2.60
N GLN A 77 25.27 -52.31 1.61
CA GLN A 77 24.23 -51.27 1.52
C GLN A 77 22.86 -51.83 1.15
N ASP A 78 22.82 -52.85 0.30
CA ASP A 78 21.57 -53.42 -0.20
C ASP A 78 20.86 -54.25 0.88
N LEU A 79 21.59 -54.78 1.88
CA LEU A 79 21.03 -55.58 2.97
C LEU A 79 19.90 -54.85 3.74
N PRO A 80 20.12 -53.66 4.34
CA PRO A 80 19.07 -52.95 5.08
C PRO A 80 18.05 -52.22 4.20
N GLU A 81 18.26 -52.15 2.88
CA GLU A 81 17.41 -51.43 1.94
C GLU A 81 16.67 -52.44 1.04
N ARG A 82 17.23 -52.72 -0.14
CA ARG A 82 16.67 -53.60 -1.18
C ARG A 82 16.30 -54.98 -0.64
N CYS A 83 17.23 -55.65 0.03
CA CYS A 83 17.03 -57.02 0.49
C CYS A 83 15.90 -57.13 1.52
N LEU A 84 15.74 -56.16 2.43
CA LEU A 84 14.61 -56.16 3.38
C LEU A 84 13.28 -55.85 2.68
N HIS A 85 13.28 -54.93 1.71
CA HIS A 85 12.10 -54.62 0.91
C HIS A 85 11.61 -55.85 0.13
N TRP A 86 12.52 -56.53 -0.56
CA TRP A 86 12.27 -57.76 -1.29
C TRP A 86 11.83 -58.90 -0.37
N LEU A 87 12.49 -59.06 0.79
CA LEU A 87 12.14 -60.11 1.75
C LEU A 87 10.72 -59.92 2.28
N ARG A 88 10.35 -58.69 2.67
CA ARG A 88 9.00 -58.40 3.17
C ARG A 88 7.93 -58.83 2.16
N THR A 89 8.18 -58.59 0.88
CA THR A 89 7.26 -58.98 -0.19
C THR A 89 7.25 -60.47 -0.42
N LEU A 90 8.42 -61.13 -0.51
CA LEU A 90 8.50 -62.59 -0.62
C LEU A 90 7.73 -63.28 0.52
N MET A 91 7.96 -62.85 1.76
CA MET A 91 7.31 -63.42 2.95
C MET A 91 5.81 -63.17 2.99
N ALA A 92 5.31 -62.13 2.31
CA ALA A 92 3.88 -61.92 2.14
C ALA A 92 3.24 -63.01 1.27
N TYR A 93 3.98 -63.75 0.45
CA TYR A 93 3.42 -64.75 -0.48
C TYR A 93 3.92 -66.18 -0.26
N LYS A 94 5.15 -66.36 0.25
CA LYS A 94 5.74 -67.67 0.55
C LYS A 94 6.47 -67.60 1.88
N LEU A 95 6.33 -68.65 2.70
CA LEU A 95 6.97 -68.73 4.01
C LEU A 95 8.02 -69.84 4.04
N PRO A 96 9.05 -69.72 4.90
CA PRO A 96 9.99 -70.79 5.17
C PRO A 96 9.31 -72.13 5.54
N PRO A 97 9.84 -73.28 5.09
CA PRO A 97 11.09 -73.49 4.35
C PRO A 97 10.88 -73.55 2.82
N ALA A 98 10.09 -72.64 2.24
CA ALA A 98 9.91 -72.57 0.78
C ALA A 98 11.26 -72.50 0.04
N LYS A 99 11.34 -73.19 -1.11
CA LYS A 99 12.50 -73.20 -2.02
C LYS A 99 12.45 -72.00 -2.95
N VAL A 100 13.51 -71.20 -2.95
CA VAL A 100 13.57 -69.95 -3.70
C VAL A 100 14.84 -69.85 -4.54
N LEU A 101 14.68 -69.53 -5.83
CA LEU A 101 15.79 -69.20 -6.72
C LEU A 101 15.80 -67.69 -6.98
N GLU A 102 16.92 -67.03 -6.72
CA GLU A 102 17.20 -65.68 -7.20
C GLU A 102 17.97 -65.74 -8.52
N LEU A 103 17.31 -65.33 -9.61
CA LEU A 103 17.94 -65.19 -10.92
C LEU A 103 18.68 -63.86 -10.99
N GLY A 104 19.99 -63.87 -11.25
CA GLY A 104 20.84 -62.67 -11.26
C GLY A 104 21.17 -62.19 -9.85
N CYS A 105 21.71 -63.06 -9.00
CA CYS A 105 21.87 -62.74 -7.57
C CYS A 105 23.03 -61.79 -7.23
N ALA A 106 23.90 -61.45 -8.20
CA ALA A 106 25.01 -60.52 -8.02
C ALA A 106 25.85 -60.83 -6.76
N HIS A 107 25.94 -59.87 -5.83
CA HIS A 107 26.68 -60.05 -4.57
C HIS A 107 26.10 -61.10 -3.62
N GLY A 108 24.87 -61.57 -3.85
CA GLY A 108 24.23 -62.65 -3.11
C GLY A 108 23.65 -62.27 -1.75
N GLY A 109 23.63 -60.98 -1.40
CA GLY A 109 23.09 -60.50 -0.12
C GLY A 109 21.62 -60.89 0.10
N PHE A 110 20.81 -60.97 -0.95
CA PHE A 110 19.41 -61.38 -0.83
C PHE A 110 19.25 -62.89 -0.62
N VAL A 111 20.00 -63.74 -1.34
CA VAL A 111 20.12 -65.19 -1.04
C VAL A 111 20.46 -65.42 0.44
N ALA A 112 21.43 -64.67 0.97
CA ALA A 112 21.83 -64.75 2.37
C ALA A 112 20.68 -64.34 3.32
N MET A 113 20.01 -63.24 3.01
CA MET A 113 18.85 -62.73 3.75
C MET A 113 17.72 -63.76 3.82
N MET A 114 17.40 -64.40 2.70
CA MET A 114 16.40 -65.46 2.62
C MET A 114 16.80 -66.68 3.47
N GLY A 115 18.07 -67.09 3.39
CA GLY A 115 18.61 -68.17 4.22
C GLY A 115 18.51 -67.87 5.72
N TRP A 116 18.85 -66.65 6.14
CA TRP A 116 18.70 -66.22 7.55
C TRP A 116 17.24 -66.19 8.01
N ALA A 117 16.31 -65.85 7.11
CA ALA A 117 14.87 -65.93 7.35
C ALA A 117 14.34 -67.37 7.38
N GLY A 118 15.12 -68.35 6.91
CA GLY A 118 14.83 -69.79 6.98
C GLY A 118 14.36 -70.41 5.65
N PHE A 119 14.41 -69.69 4.54
CA PHE A 119 14.11 -70.24 3.21
C PHE A 119 15.22 -71.20 2.75
N GLU A 120 14.85 -72.15 1.90
CA GLU A 120 15.80 -72.95 1.12
C GLU A 120 16.17 -72.15 -0.15
N ALA A 121 17.07 -71.19 0.02
CA ALA A 121 17.42 -70.22 -1.01
C ALA A 121 18.70 -70.58 -1.76
N MET A 122 18.73 -70.30 -3.06
CA MET A 122 19.94 -70.31 -3.88
C MET A 122 19.93 -69.19 -4.92
N GLY A 123 21.12 -68.76 -5.34
CA GLY A 123 21.29 -67.77 -6.40
C GLY A 123 21.72 -68.38 -7.73
N LEU A 124 21.56 -67.63 -8.81
CA LEU A 124 22.17 -67.89 -10.10
C LEU A 124 22.82 -66.61 -10.63
N GLU A 125 24.07 -66.70 -11.08
CA GLU A 125 24.87 -65.56 -11.54
C GLU A 125 25.74 -65.96 -12.73
N LEU A 126 25.89 -65.07 -13.72
CA LEU A 126 26.61 -65.32 -14.95
C LEU A 126 28.12 -65.32 -14.76
N SER A 127 28.65 -64.38 -13.98
CA SER A 127 30.10 -64.21 -13.78
C SER A 127 30.68 -65.21 -12.77
N PRO A 128 31.65 -66.06 -13.14
CA PRO A 128 32.36 -66.93 -12.20
C PRO A 128 33.04 -66.15 -11.07
N TRP A 129 33.65 -65.00 -11.36
CA TRP A 129 34.25 -64.15 -10.34
C TRP A 129 33.23 -63.62 -9.32
N VAL A 130 32.04 -63.18 -9.79
CA VAL A 130 30.97 -62.70 -8.90
C VAL A 130 30.42 -63.85 -8.04
N VAL A 131 30.26 -65.04 -8.62
CA VAL A 131 29.87 -66.26 -7.88
C VAL A 131 30.86 -66.52 -6.75
N GLU A 132 32.17 -66.51 -7.03
CA GLU A 132 33.21 -66.70 -6.02
C GLU A 132 33.13 -65.60 -4.93
N PHE A 133 32.99 -64.34 -5.33
CA PHE A 133 32.84 -63.22 -4.41
C PHE A 133 31.65 -63.40 -3.47
N ALA A 134 30.48 -63.75 -3.99
CA ALA A 134 29.26 -63.91 -3.22
C ALA A 134 29.33 -65.13 -2.26
N GLN A 135 29.90 -66.24 -2.73
CA GLN A 135 30.17 -67.42 -1.90
C GLN A 135 31.13 -67.10 -0.74
N GLN A 136 32.21 -66.37 -1.00
CA GLN A 136 33.17 -65.95 0.03
C GLN A 136 32.58 -64.93 1.02
N THR A 137 31.68 -64.06 0.55
CA THR A 137 31.10 -62.98 1.36
C THR A 137 30.01 -63.50 2.29
N PHE A 138 29.13 -64.38 1.79
CA PHE A 138 27.92 -64.78 2.52
C PHE A 138 27.80 -66.28 2.80
N ASN A 139 28.68 -67.12 2.25
CA ASN A 139 28.62 -68.58 2.39
C ASN A 139 27.26 -69.17 1.98
N ILE A 140 26.89 -68.93 0.72
CA ILE A 140 25.57 -69.24 0.15
C ILE A 140 25.70 -70.12 -1.11
N PRO A 141 24.67 -70.93 -1.42
CA PRO A 141 24.65 -71.72 -2.66
C PRO A 141 24.33 -70.82 -3.86
N ILE A 142 25.21 -70.84 -4.86
CA ILE A 142 25.03 -70.10 -6.11
C ILE A 142 25.44 -70.99 -7.29
N LEU A 143 24.62 -70.99 -8.33
CA LEU A 143 24.89 -71.60 -9.63
C LEU A 143 25.56 -70.58 -10.55
N SER A 144 26.54 -71.03 -11.34
CA SER A 144 27.25 -70.19 -12.31
C SER A 144 26.75 -70.43 -13.73
N GLY A 145 26.50 -69.35 -14.46
CA GLY A 145 26.06 -69.35 -15.85
C GLY A 145 24.55 -69.23 -16.05
N PRO A 146 24.07 -69.25 -17.30
CA PRO A 146 22.66 -69.08 -17.64
C PRO A 146 21.77 -70.15 -17.03
N ILE A 147 20.49 -69.82 -16.77
CA ILE A 147 19.54 -70.78 -16.17
C ILE A 147 19.28 -71.98 -17.09
N GLU A 148 19.30 -71.78 -18.40
CA GLU A 148 19.05 -72.80 -19.42
C GLU A 148 20.14 -73.87 -19.49
N ASP A 149 21.34 -73.56 -18.99
CA ASP A 149 22.46 -74.49 -18.94
C ASP A 149 22.45 -75.33 -17.64
N GLN A 150 21.59 -74.98 -16.68
CA GLN A 150 21.55 -75.67 -15.38
C GLN A 150 20.70 -76.94 -15.45
N GLN A 151 21.19 -78.00 -14.80
CA GLN A 151 20.46 -79.26 -14.68
C GLN A 151 19.54 -79.24 -13.45
N LEU A 152 18.50 -78.41 -13.52
CA LEU A 152 17.49 -78.27 -12.46
C LEU A 152 16.25 -79.12 -12.76
N GLU A 153 15.68 -79.70 -11.71
CA GLU A 153 14.43 -80.46 -11.81
C GLU A 153 13.25 -79.53 -12.08
N THR A 154 12.27 -79.99 -12.86
CA THR A 154 11.00 -79.29 -13.05
C THR A 154 10.19 -79.26 -11.75
N GLU A 155 9.35 -78.25 -11.56
CA GLU A 155 8.51 -78.08 -10.36
C GLU A 155 9.28 -78.08 -9.03
N LEU A 156 10.51 -77.57 -9.05
CA LEU A 156 11.40 -77.54 -7.89
C LEU A 156 11.11 -76.36 -6.94
N PHE A 157 10.85 -75.17 -7.49
CA PHE A 157 10.82 -73.93 -6.71
C PHE A 157 9.40 -73.48 -6.34
N ASP A 158 9.25 -73.00 -5.11
CA ASP A 158 8.04 -72.32 -4.64
C ASP A 158 8.00 -70.86 -5.10
N ALA A 159 9.17 -70.24 -5.31
CA ALA A 159 9.29 -68.93 -5.91
C ALA A 159 10.57 -68.81 -6.74
N ILE A 160 10.49 -68.06 -7.84
CA ILE A 160 11.65 -67.55 -8.57
C ILE A 160 11.56 -66.04 -8.51
N VAL A 161 12.63 -65.40 -8.07
CA VAL A 161 12.71 -63.94 -7.95
C VAL A 161 13.77 -63.40 -8.90
N LEU A 162 13.51 -62.23 -9.46
CA LEU A 162 14.42 -61.55 -10.39
C LEU A 162 14.26 -60.04 -10.16
N TYR A 163 15.33 -59.38 -9.77
CA TYR A 163 15.33 -57.94 -9.49
C TYR A 163 16.32 -57.26 -10.41
N ASP A 164 15.83 -56.37 -11.27
CA ASP A 164 16.62 -55.65 -12.26
C ASP A 164 17.33 -56.62 -13.25
N VAL A 165 16.57 -57.61 -13.77
CA VAL A 165 17.08 -58.69 -14.63
C VAL A 165 16.27 -58.87 -15.92
N LEU A 166 14.94 -58.82 -15.85
CA LEU A 166 14.07 -59.16 -16.98
C LEU A 166 14.32 -58.27 -18.21
N GLU A 167 14.64 -56.99 -17.98
CA GLU A 167 14.99 -56.00 -18.99
C GLU A 167 16.33 -56.29 -19.67
N HIS A 168 17.22 -57.03 -19.02
CA HIS A 168 18.56 -57.37 -19.52
C HIS A 168 18.58 -58.64 -20.40
N LEU A 169 17.48 -59.41 -20.43
CA LEU A 169 17.41 -60.68 -21.15
C LEU A 169 17.30 -60.46 -22.66
N PRO A 170 18.19 -61.04 -23.49
CA PRO A 170 18.10 -60.95 -24.95
C PRO A 170 16.91 -61.71 -25.55
N ASP A 171 16.52 -62.82 -24.91
CA ASP A 171 15.30 -63.57 -25.21
C ASP A 171 14.53 -63.82 -23.90
N PRO A 172 13.78 -62.82 -23.42
CA PRO A 172 13.08 -62.93 -22.15
C PRO A 172 12.03 -64.05 -22.19
N VAL A 173 11.46 -64.36 -23.36
CA VAL A 173 10.43 -65.40 -23.49
C VAL A 173 11.04 -66.78 -23.24
N ALA A 174 12.19 -67.09 -23.84
CA ALA A 174 12.83 -68.38 -23.66
C ALA A 174 13.28 -68.60 -22.20
N THR A 175 13.99 -67.62 -21.62
CA THR A 175 14.48 -67.69 -20.23
C THR A 175 13.32 -67.81 -19.23
N MET A 176 12.29 -66.97 -19.36
CA MET A 176 11.16 -67.00 -18.43
C MET A 176 10.27 -68.23 -18.62
N SER A 177 10.16 -68.77 -19.84
CA SER A 177 9.48 -70.05 -20.08
C SER A 177 10.23 -71.21 -19.42
N HIS A 178 11.57 -71.21 -19.48
CA HIS A 178 12.38 -72.20 -18.78
C HIS A 178 12.19 -72.08 -17.27
N GLY A 179 12.29 -70.88 -16.70
CA GLY A 179 12.00 -70.62 -15.28
C GLY A 179 10.59 -71.06 -14.87
N ALA A 180 9.59 -70.85 -15.72
CA ALA A 180 8.21 -71.26 -15.46
C ALA A 180 8.08 -72.79 -15.34
N SER A 181 8.90 -73.57 -16.05
CA SER A 181 8.93 -75.04 -15.93
C SER A 181 9.56 -75.54 -14.63
N LEU A 182 10.42 -74.72 -14.00
CA LEU A 182 11.07 -75.02 -12.73
C LEU A 182 10.20 -74.63 -11.52
N LEU A 183 9.18 -73.79 -11.73
CA LEU A 183 8.20 -73.46 -10.69
C LEU A 183 7.20 -74.59 -10.49
N LYS A 184 6.85 -74.84 -9.23
CA LYS A 184 5.67 -75.64 -8.86
C LYS A 184 4.39 -75.03 -9.43
N GLU A 185 3.32 -75.82 -9.44
CA GLU A 185 2.00 -75.37 -9.91
C GLU A 185 1.45 -74.18 -9.10
N ASP A 186 1.71 -74.13 -7.79
CA ASP A 186 1.38 -72.99 -6.91
C ASP A 186 2.55 -71.99 -6.77
N GLY A 187 3.60 -72.18 -7.57
CA GLY A 187 4.81 -71.35 -7.57
C GLY A 187 4.55 -69.94 -8.11
N ILE A 188 5.40 -69.00 -7.71
CA ILE A 188 5.26 -67.59 -8.08
C ILE A 188 6.54 -67.01 -8.68
N PHE A 189 6.38 -66.04 -9.55
CA PHE A 189 7.45 -65.09 -9.87
C PHE A 189 7.30 -63.83 -9.03
N ILE A 190 8.42 -63.28 -8.56
CA ILE A 190 8.47 -61.93 -7.99
C ILE A 190 9.49 -61.14 -8.79
N VAL A 191 9.07 -60.02 -9.36
CA VAL A 191 9.88 -59.26 -10.31
C VAL A 191 9.89 -57.79 -9.97
N GLN A 192 11.09 -57.21 -9.91
CA GLN A 192 11.31 -55.77 -9.95
C GLN A 192 12.03 -55.41 -11.24
N MET A 193 11.59 -54.36 -11.92
CA MET A 193 12.24 -53.82 -13.11
C MET A 193 11.80 -52.38 -13.39
N PRO A 194 12.51 -51.63 -14.24
CA PRO A 194 12.07 -50.31 -14.69
C PRO A 194 10.66 -50.33 -15.30
N ASN A 195 9.84 -49.36 -14.91
CA ASN A 195 8.47 -49.19 -15.41
C ASN A 195 8.38 -48.12 -16.49
N TYR A 196 8.34 -48.54 -17.76
CA TYR A 196 8.02 -47.60 -18.82
C TYR A 196 6.53 -47.21 -18.73
N GLU A 197 6.27 -45.95 -18.40
CA GLU A 197 4.91 -45.39 -18.42
C GLU A 197 4.45 -45.15 -19.85
N GLU A 198 3.60 -46.07 -20.33
CA GLU A 198 3.06 -46.04 -21.68
C GLU A 198 2.30 -44.73 -21.97
N GLY A 199 2.61 -44.13 -23.12
CA GLY A 199 2.00 -42.88 -23.57
C GLY A 199 2.86 -41.64 -23.33
N LYS A 200 3.89 -41.72 -22.48
CA LYS A 200 4.92 -40.65 -22.40
C LYS A 200 5.83 -40.69 -23.62
N THR A 201 5.95 -39.56 -24.31
CA THR A 201 6.91 -39.43 -25.42
C THR A 201 8.32 -39.14 -24.92
N TYR A 202 9.33 -39.54 -25.69
CA TYR A 202 10.72 -39.22 -25.36
C TYR A 202 10.97 -37.71 -25.19
N SER A 203 10.35 -36.87 -26.03
CA SER A 203 10.45 -35.40 -25.92
C SER A 203 9.89 -34.86 -24.61
N GLU A 204 8.77 -35.41 -24.14
CA GLU A 204 8.18 -35.00 -22.85
C GLU A 204 9.06 -35.42 -21.69
N MET A 205 9.62 -36.63 -21.73
CA MET A 205 10.53 -37.13 -20.71
C MET A 205 11.78 -36.23 -20.60
N VAL A 206 12.38 -35.85 -21.73
CA VAL A 206 13.53 -34.94 -21.76
C VAL A 206 13.16 -33.55 -21.23
N ALA A 207 12.01 -33.01 -21.64
CA ALA A 207 11.55 -31.70 -21.17
C ALA A 207 11.29 -31.67 -19.65
N GLN A 208 10.78 -32.77 -19.09
CA GLN A 208 10.46 -32.92 -17.68
C GLN A 208 11.63 -33.41 -16.83
N LYS A 209 12.76 -33.79 -17.44
CA LYS A 209 13.88 -34.46 -16.78
C LYS A 209 13.41 -35.71 -16.01
N ASP A 210 12.61 -36.53 -16.68
CA ASP A 210 12.03 -37.74 -16.10
C ASP A 210 13.15 -38.70 -15.66
N ASN A 211 13.06 -39.18 -14.41
CA ASN A 211 14.03 -40.11 -13.81
C ASN A 211 14.17 -41.40 -14.62
N PHE A 212 13.12 -41.82 -15.35
CA PHE A 212 13.17 -43.01 -16.20
C PHE A 212 14.19 -42.91 -17.34
N LEU A 213 14.63 -41.70 -17.74
CA LEU A 213 15.71 -41.52 -18.72
C LEU A 213 17.00 -42.20 -18.28
N HIS A 214 17.27 -42.29 -16.97
CA HIS A 214 18.44 -43.00 -16.44
C HIS A 214 18.35 -44.52 -16.61
N GLN A 215 17.16 -45.05 -16.89
CA GLN A 215 16.93 -46.46 -17.19
C GLN A 215 16.94 -46.73 -18.70
N MET A 216 17.09 -45.72 -19.57
CA MET A 216 17.22 -45.92 -21.02
C MET A 216 18.65 -46.28 -21.43
N LYS A 217 19.20 -47.34 -20.84
CA LYS A 217 20.58 -47.79 -21.05
C LYS A 217 20.65 -48.82 -22.17
N SER A 218 20.65 -48.35 -23.41
CA SER A 218 20.39 -49.18 -24.61
C SER A 218 21.30 -50.38 -24.82
N ILE A 219 22.48 -50.42 -24.23
CA ILE A 219 23.34 -51.61 -24.30
C ILE A 219 22.81 -52.72 -23.40
N GLU A 220 22.46 -52.40 -22.15
CA GLU A 220 22.12 -53.38 -21.11
C GLU A 220 20.60 -53.62 -20.97
N HIS A 221 19.76 -52.59 -21.13
CA HIS A 221 18.31 -52.70 -21.03
C HIS A 221 17.70 -52.92 -22.43
N ILE A 222 17.45 -54.18 -22.78
CA ILE A 222 17.00 -54.63 -24.09
C ILE A 222 15.49 -54.43 -24.26
N HIS A 223 14.74 -54.76 -23.20
CA HIS A 223 13.28 -54.70 -23.18
C HIS A 223 12.78 -53.93 -21.95
N LEU A 224 12.35 -52.68 -22.15
CA LEU A 224 11.71 -51.87 -21.10
C LEU A 224 10.19 -51.98 -21.25
N LEU A 225 9.60 -52.87 -20.45
CA LEU A 225 8.16 -53.16 -20.53
C LEU A 225 7.35 -52.08 -19.80
N SER A 226 6.11 -51.87 -20.26
CA SER A 226 5.08 -51.16 -19.49
C SER A 226 4.31 -52.15 -18.60
N ARG A 227 3.51 -51.66 -17.65
CA ARG A 227 2.60 -52.53 -16.85
C ARG A 227 1.68 -53.39 -17.72
N ARG A 228 1.20 -52.83 -18.84
CA ARG A 228 0.41 -53.57 -19.83
C ARG A 228 1.24 -54.64 -20.52
N GLY A 229 2.47 -54.29 -20.92
CA GLY A 229 3.43 -55.22 -21.50
C GLY A 229 3.72 -56.41 -20.59
N VAL A 230 4.03 -56.15 -19.31
CA VAL A 230 4.25 -57.18 -18.28
C VAL A 230 3.01 -58.06 -18.10
N SER A 231 1.82 -57.45 -18.01
CA SER A 231 0.57 -58.21 -17.85
C SER A 231 0.35 -59.18 -19.02
N GLN A 232 0.61 -58.73 -20.25
CA GLN A 232 0.51 -59.59 -21.43
C GLN A 232 1.63 -60.65 -21.48
N PHE A 233 2.85 -60.29 -21.09
CA PHE A 233 4.00 -61.18 -21.07
C PHE A 233 3.76 -62.37 -20.15
N PHE A 234 3.40 -62.12 -18.89
CA PHE A 234 3.14 -63.17 -17.90
C PHE A 234 1.88 -63.96 -18.22
N LYS A 235 0.84 -63.33 -18.77
CA LYS A 235 -0.33 -64.04 -19.26
C LYS A 235 0.02 -65.04 -20.36
N ASN A 236 0.88 -64.67 -21.31
CA ASN A 236 1.34 -65.59 -22.37
C ASN A 236 2.16 -66.78 -21.81
N LEU A 237 2.77 -66.63 -20.64
CA LEU A 237 3.47 -67.70 -19.91
C LEU A 237 2.53 -68.55 -19.03
N GLY A 238 1.22 -68.26 -19.02
CA GLY A 238 0.22 -68.97 -18.21
C GLY A 238 0.02 -68.41 -16.80
N PHE A 239 0.56 -67.23 -16.49
CA PHE A 239 0.41 -66.56 -15.19
C PHE A 239 -0.71 -65.51 -15.29
N GLU A 240 -1.94 -65.92 -14.98
CA GLU A 240 -3.15 -65.08 -15.11
C GLU A 240 -3.33 -64.08 -13.94
N PHE A 241 -2.68 -64.34 -12.79
CA PHE A 241 -2.81 -63.49 -11.60
C PHE A 241 -1.56 -62.64 -11.41
N LEU A 242 -1.71 -61.33 -11.58
CA LEU A 242 -0.64 -60.36 -11.41
C LEU A 242 -1.00 -59.33 -10.35
N GLN A 243 -0.19 -59.21 -9.31
CA GLN A 243 -0.36 -58.20 -8.25
C GLN A 243 0.85 -57.26 -8.25
N PHE A 244 0.61 -55.98 -8.53
CA PHE A 244 1.63 -54.95 -8.36
C PHE A 244 1.75 -54.57 -6.89
N GLU A 245 2.98 -54.54 -6.38
CA GLU A 245 3.34 -54.14 -5.02
C GLU A 245 3.95 -52.73 -5.04
N GLN A 246 4.16 -52.18 -3.85
CA GLN A 246 4.83 -50.91 -3.69
C GLN A 246 6.29 -51.03 -4.14
N GLN A 247 6.70 -50.23 -5.12
CA GLN A 247 8.07 -50.19 -5.59
C GLN A 247 9.00 -49.44 -4.62
N LEU A 248 10.29 -49.79 -4.65
CA LEU A 248 11.32 -49.11 -3.86
C LEU A 248 11.79 -47.80 -4.53
N PHE A 249 11.98 -47.83 -5.85
CA PHE A 249 12.38 -46.67 -6.66
C PHE A 249 11.21 -46.21 -7.52
N ASP A 250 11.03 -44.90 -7.67
CA ASP A 250 9.88 -44.29 -8.35
C ASP A 250 9.79 -44.64 -9.85
N TYR A 251 10.92 -44.93 -10.48
CA TYR A 251 11.02 -45.38 -11.87
C TYR A 251 10.75 -46.88 -12.08
N ASP A 252 10.56 -47.67 -11.02
CA ASP A 252 10.36 -49.12 -11.12
C ASP A 252 8.89 -49.53 -11.04
N MET A 253 8.64 -50.76 -11.49
CA MET A 253 7.49 -51.55 -11.09
C MET A 253 7.97 -52.77 -10.32
N PHE A 254 7.14 -53.20 -9.38
CA PHE A 254 7.38 -54.36 -8.57
C PHE A 254 6.10 -55.20 -8.51
N PHE A 255 6.16 -56.49 -8.82
CA PHE A 255 4.97 -57.32 -8.93
C PHE A 255 5.22 -58.79 -8.65
N VAL A 256 4.12 -59.49 -8.35
CA VAL A 256 4.06 -60.93 -8.17
C VAL A 256 3.14 -61.53 -9.22
N ALA A 257 3.62 -62.58 -9.91
CA ALA A 257 2.86 -63.32 -10.90
C ALA A 257 2.61 -64.76 -10.43
N SER A 258 1.38 -65.26 -10.60
CA SER A 258 1.02 -66.64 -10.29
C SER A 258 0.03 -67.22 -11.31
N ARG A 259 0.04 -68.56 -11.44
CA ARG A 259 -0.98 -69.34 -12.16
C ARG A 259 -2.30 -69.41 -11.39
N GLN A 260 -2.24 -69.22 -10.07
CA GLN A 260 -3.38 -69.32 -9.16
C GLN A 260 -3.62 -68.00 -8.43
N ALA A 261 -4.80 -67.88 -7.80
CA ALA A 261 -5.13 -66.69 -7.03
C ALA A 261 -4.12 -66.48 -5.89
N LEU A 262 -3.55 -65.28 -5.84
CA LEU A 262 -2.54 -64.93 -4.84
C LEU A 262 -3.16 -64.81 -3.44
N VAL A 263 -2.52 -65.44 -2.47
CA VAL A 263 -2.89 -65.35 -1.04
C VAL A 263 -1.75 -64.66 -0.30
N ARG A 264 -2.09 -63.71 0.57
CA ARG A 264 -1.12 -62.97 1.37
C ARG A 264 -1.10 -63.43 2.83
N TYR A 265 0.09 -63.56 3.38
CA TYR A 265 0.32 -63.71 4.82
C TYR A 265 0.33 -62.35 5.52
N THR A 266 -0.20 -62.34 6.73
CA THR A 266 -0.19 -61.17 7.62
C THR A 266 1.17 -60.99 8.30
N ASP A 267 1.46 -59.78 8.77
CA ASP A 267 2.69 -59.48 9.51
C ASP A 267 2.79 -60.34 10.79
N GLU A 268 1.67 -60.64 11.46
CA GLU A 268 1.64 -61.53 12.62
C GLU A 268 2.05 -62.96 12.25
N GLN A 269 1.57 -63.47 11.11
CA GLN A 269 1.97 -64.78 10.61
C GLN A 269 3.45 -64.81 10.23
N ILE A 270 3.94 -63.80 9.50
CA ILE A 270 5.35 -63.67 9.13
C ILE A 270 6.22 -63.65 10.39
N SER A 271 5.86 -62.82 11.37
CA SER A 271 6.58 -62.72 12.63
C SER A 271 6.59 -64.03 13.41
N TYR A 272 5.45 -64.73 13.46
CA TYR A 272 5.38 -66.06 14.08
C TYR A 272 6.37 -67.05 13.48
N TYR A 273 6.62 -67.02 12.16
CA TYR A 273 7.63 -67.86 11.53
C TYR A 273 9.06 -67.43 11.86
N LEU A 274 9.36 -66.13 11.73
CA LEU A 274 10.70 -65.60 11.99
C LEU A 274 11.16 -65.81 13.43
N LEU A 275 10.24 -65.77 14.41
CA LEU A 275 10.59 -65.95 15.81
C LEU A 275 10.97 -67.41 16.18
N LYS A 276 10.86 -68.38 15.26
CA LYS A 276 11.20 -69.79 15.52
C LYS A 276 12.70 -70.08 15.57
N SER A 277 13.55 -69.23 14.98
CA SER A 277 15.01 -69.42 14.94
C SER A 277 15.77 -68.18 15.43
N PRO A 278 17.02 -68.33 15.92
CA PRO A 278 17.85 -67.19 16.28
C PRO A 278 18.09 -66.21 15.12
N SER A 279 18.35 -66.73 13.91
CA SER A 279 18.56 -65.91 12.71
C SER A 279 17.28 -65.20 12.27
N GLY A 280 16.13 -65.89 12.33
CA GLY A 280 14.84 -65.29 12.00
C GLY A 280 14.46 -64.15 12.96
N ARG A 281 14.78 -64.25 14.26
CA ARG A 281 14.61 -63.14 15.21
C ARG A 281 15.43 -61.91 14.83
N MET A 282 16.65 -62.10 14.33
CA MET A 282 17.48 -61.00 13.83
C MET A 282 16.84 -60.37 12.60
N VAL A 283 16.38 -61.17 11.65
CA VAL A 283 15.66 -60.70 10.45
C VAL A 283 14.39 -59.93 10.83
N GLN A 284 13.60 -60.43 11.77
CA GLN A 284 12.42 -59.70 12.28
C GLN A 284 12.81 -58.33 12.84
N ALA A 285 13.87 -58.26 13.66
CA ALA A 285 14.33 -56.99 14.21
C ALA A 285 14.78 -56.00 13.12
N LEU A 286 15.40 -56.49 12.04
CA LEU A 286 15.74 -55.69 10.87
C LEU A 286 14.49 -55.20 10.11
N LEU A 287 13.49 -56.06 9.91
CA LEU A 287 12.21 -55.69 9.32
C LEU A 287 11.48 -54.63 10.17
N ASP A 288 11.50 -54.76 11.49
CA ASP A 288 10.94 -53.78 12.43
C ASP A 288 11.65 -52.42 12.29
N LYS A 289 12.99 -52.43 12.23
CA LYS A 289 13.79 -51.20 12.05
C LYS A 289 13.56 -50.55 10.69
N SER A 290 13.41 -51.34 9.63
CA SER A 290 13.01 -50.85 8.31
C SER A 290 11.63 -50.19 8.36
N SER A 291 10.66 -50.80 9.04
CA SER A 291 9.32 -50.22 9.23
C SER A 291 9.35 -48.91 10.02
N ASP A 292 10.14 -48.83 11.10
CA ASP A 292 10.36 -47.60 11.86
C ASP A 292 10.96 -46.49 11.00
N PHE A 293 11.98 -46.82 10.20
CA PHE A 293 12.64 -45.90 9.29
C PHE A 293 11.67 -45.34 8.24
N ASN A 294 10.86 -46.19 7.62
CA ASN A 294 9.86 -45.77 6.64
C ASN A 294 8.81 -44.83 7.26
N LYS A 295 8.36 -45.11 8.49
CA LYS A 295 7.44 -44.20 9.21
C LYS A 295 8.08 -42.84 9.46
N LEU A 296 9.35 -42.82 9.86
CA LEU A 296 10.10 -41.58 10.09
C LEU A 296 10.29 -40.79 8.80
N GLN A 297 10.55 -41.46 7.68
CA GLN A 297 10.69 -40.83 6.37
C GLN A 297 9.40 -40.15 5.93
N VAL A 298 8.25 -40.80 6.10
CA VAL A 298 6.93 -40.20 5.84
C VAL A 298 6.67 -38.99 6.74
N GLN A 299 7.00 -39.08 8.03
CA GLN A 299 6.88 -37.94 8.95
C GLN A 299 7.77 -36.77 8.52
N TYR A 300 9.01 -37.05 8.13
CA TYR A 300 9.94 -36.04 7.65
C TYR A 300 9.42 -35.34 6.38
N GLN A 301 8.93 -36.09 5.40
CA GLN A 301 8.32 -35.53 4.19
C GLN A 301 7.13 -34.61 4.51
N ASN A 302 6.23 -35.04 5.42
CA ASN A 302 5.11 -34.23 5.86
C ASN A 302 5.57 -32.91 6.52
N ILE A 303 6.61 -32.97 7.35
CA ILE A 303 7.20 -31.76 7.97
C ILE A 303 7.79 -30.83 6.90
N GLN A 304 8.46 -31.36 5.87
CA GLN A 304 8.99 -30.53 4.79
C GLN A 304 7.89 -29.81 4.00
N VAL A 305 6.78 -30.50 3.71
CA VAL A 305 5.61 -29.87 3.04
C VAL A 305 5.00 -28.78 3.92
N GLN A 306 4.86 -29.03 5.22
CA GLN A 306 4.35 -28.03 6.18
C GLN A 306 5.27 -26.82 6.28
N TYR A 307 6.58 -27.04 6.35
CA TYR A 307 7.58 -25.98 6.36
C TYR A 307 7.49 -25.11 5.10
N GLN A 308 7.44 -25.73 3.92
CA GLN A 308 7.32 -25.00 2.66
C GLN A 308 6.03 -24.17 2.60
N THR A 309 4.91 -24.75 3.06
CA THR A 309 3.62 -24.05 3.16
C THR A 309 3.71 -22.85 4.11
N SER A 310 4.37 -23.02 5.26
CA SER A 310 4.59 -21.95 6.22
C SER A 310 5.46 -20.83 5.65
N GLU A 311 6.51 -21.16 4.89
CA GLU A 311 7.36 -20.17 4.23
C GLU A 311 6.61 -19.39 3.14
N THR A 312 5.77 -20.06 2.34
CA THR A 312 4.90 -19.37 1.38
C THR A 312 3.95 -18.41 2.08
N ARG A 313 3.28 -18.86 3.16
CA ARG A 313 2.37 -18.01 3.94
C ARG A 313 3.11 -16.83 4.59
N ARG A 314 4.33 -17.04 5.10
CA ARG A 314 5.18 -15.97 5.65
C ARG A 314 5.49 -14.92 4.59
N ALA A 315 5.83 -15.34 3.37
CA ALA A 315 6.11 -14.43 2.26
C ALA A 315 4.87 -13.61 1.85
N GLU A 316 3.68 -14.21 1.85
CA GLU A 316 2.42 -13.50 1.59
C GLU A 316 2.09 -12.46 2.67
N LEU A 317 2.24 -12.83 3.95
CA LEU A 317 2.02 -11.91 5.07
C LEU A 317 2.99 -10.72 5.03
N LEU A 318 4.24 -10.93 4.64
CA LEU A 318 5.20 -9.83 4.47
C LEU A 318 4.78 -8.83 3.39
N LYS A 319 4.21 -9.30 2.27
CA LYS A 319 3.67 -8.41 1.24
C LYS A 319 2.49 -7.58 1.75
N ILE A 320 1.61 -8.18 2.56
CA ILE A 320 0.49 -7.47 3.18
C ILE A 320 1.00 -6.39 4.13
N ILE A 321 2.00 -6.71 4.97
CA ILE A 321 2.61 -5.74 5.89
C ILE A 321 3.22 -4.57 5.10
N GLU A 322 3.98 -4.85 4.04
CA GLU A 322 4.58 -3.81 3.19
C GLU A 322 3.51 -2.90 2.55
N GLN A 323 2.41 -3.48 2.07
CA GLN A 323 1.29 -2.72 1.52
C GLN A 323 0.63 -1.83 2.58
N GLN A 324 0.42 -2.36 3.79
CA GLN A 324 -0.13 -1.59 4.91
C GLN A 324 0.79 -0.45 5.36
N ASP A 325 2.11 -0.67 5.38
CA ASP A 325 3.08 0.37 5.70
C ASP A 325 3.05 1.53 4.68
N GLN A 326 2.90 1.21 3.39
CA GLN A 326 2.72 2.22 2.34
C GLN A 326 1.42 3.02 2.51
N GLU A 327 0.32 2.34 2.84
CA GLU A 327 -0.97 2.98 3.08
C GLU A 327 -0.92 3.90 4.31
N ILE A 328 -0.32 3.43 5.41
CA ILE A 328 -0.09 4.24 6.62
C ILE A 328 0.77 5.47 6.30
N ALA A 329 1.83 5.32 5.49
CA ALA A 329 2.66 6.45 5.08
C ALA A 329 1.86 7.49 4.27
N SER A 330 1.01 7.04 3.34
CA SER A 330 0.11 7.90 2.57
C SER A 330 -0.89 8.64 3.47
N LEU A 331 -1.55 7.92 4.39
CA LEU A 331 -2.49 8.51 5.34
C LEU A 331 -1.81 9.54 6.25
N ARG A 332 -0.60 9.26 6.73
CA ARG A 332 0.18 10.23 7.52
C ARG A 332 0.46 11.51 6.74
N SER A 333 0.80 11.40 5.46
CA SER A 333 1.02 12.56 4.59
C SER A 333 -0.26 13.38 4.41
N GLN A 334 -1.40 12.72 4.16
CA GLN A 334 -2.69 13.39 4.02
C GLN A 334 -3.10 14.12 5.31
N VAL A 335 -2.94 13.48 6.47
CA VAL A 335 -3.21 14.12 7.77
C VAL A 335 -2.33 15.34 7.97
N SER A 336 -1.03 15.27 7.64
CA SER A 336 -0.13 16.42 7.73
C SER A 336 -0.56 17.58 6.83
N ALA A 337 -1.01 17.28 5.60
CA ALA A 337 -1.53 18.29 4.67
C ALA A 337 -2.80 18.96 5.22
N THR A 338 -3.77 18.15 5.69
CA THR A 338 -5.01 18.67 6.28
C THR A 338 -4.75 19.53 7.52
N VAL A 339 -3.78 19.15 8.37
CA VAL A 339 -3.38 19.97 9.52
C VAL A 339 -2.82 21.32 9.06
N THR A 340 -2.03 21.34 7.99
CA THR A 340 -1.46 22.57 7.42
C THR A 340 -2.57 23.47 6.87
N ASP A 341 -3.50 22.90 6.10
CA ASP A 341 -4.66 23.62 5.56
C ASP A 341 -5.51 24.22 6.69
N LEU A 342 -5.77 23.45 7.75
CA LEU A 342 -6.52 23.92 8.91
C LEU A 342 -5.83 25.09 9.61
N GLN A 343 -4.50 25.06 9.76
CA GLN A 343 -3.73 26.18 10.30
C GLN A 343 -3.84 27.43 9.43
N GLN A 344 -3.80 27.26 8.10
CA GLN A 344 -3.98 28.37 7.16
C GLN A 344 -5.40 28.95 7.24
N THR A 345 -6.43 28.12 7.26
CA THR A 345 -7.83 28.57 7.42
C THR A 345 -8.02 29.30 8.76
N LYS A 346 -7.41 28.81 9.84
CA LYS A 346 -7.45 29.49 11.15
C LYS A 346 -6.79 30.88 11.08
N SER A 347 -5.67 31.00 10.38
CA SER A 347 -4.99 32.30 10.17
C SER A 347 -5.88 33.27 9.39
N GLN A 348 -6.48 32.80 8.28
CA GLN A 348 -7.41 33.59 7.47
C GLN A 348 -8.64 34.04 8.27
N LEU A 349 -9.20 33.16 9.10
CA LEU A 349 -10.32 33.50 9.97
C LEU A 349 -9.94 34.58 10.99
N THR A 350 -8.72 34.51 11.53
CA THR A 350 -8.20 35.53 12.47
C THR A 350 -8.04 36.88 11.77
N GLN A 351 -7.52 36.89 10.53
CA GLN A 351 -7.40 38.10 9.73
C GLN A 351 -8.77 38.69 9.41
N ALA A 352 -9.71 37.87 8.92
CA ALA A 352 -11.07 38.32 8.63
C ALA A 352 -11.78 38.90 9.88
N HIS A 353 -11.52 38.34 11.05
CA HIS A 353 -12.01 38.89 12.31
C HIS A 353 -11.41 40.27 12.62
N SER A 354 -10.10 40.45 12.42
CA SER A 354 -9.43 41.74 12.58
C SER A 354 -9.97 42.80 11.59
N ASP A 355 -10.16 42.41 10.33
CA ASP A 355 -10.71 43.29 9.29
C ASP A 355 -12.13 43.74 9.66
N LEU A 356 -12.97 42.82 10.16
CA LEU A 356 -14.31 43.13 10.64
C LEU A 356 -14.30 44.14 11.80
N GLN A 357 -13.39 43.97 12.78
CA GLN A 357 -13.24 44.93 13.88
C GLN A 357 -12.82 46.33 13.38
N HIS A 358 -11.92 46.37 12.40
CA HIS A 358 -11.51 47.62 11.78
C HIS A 358 -12.67 48.30 11.05
N THR A 359 -13.42 47.56 10.22
CA THR A 359 -14.61 48.08 9.54
C THR A 359 -15.66 48.58 10.53
N GLN A 360 -15.88 47.87 11.64
CA GLN A 360 -16.79 48.32 12.70
C GLN A 360 -16.34 49.65 13.33
N SER A 361 -15.03 49.81 13.54
CA SER A 361 -14.46 51.04 14.08
C SER A 361 -14.62 52.22 13.10
N GLN A 362 -14.39 51.98 11.81
CA GLN A 362 -14.63 52.98 10.76
C GLN A 362 -16.11 53.39 10.67
N LEU A 363 -17.02 52.42 10.78
CA LEU A 363 -18.46 52.70 10.80
C LEU A 363 -18.85 53.57 11.99
N ASN A 364 -18.31 53.30 13.18
CA ASN A 364 -18.54 54.11 14.37
C ASN A 364 -17.99 55.54 14.21
N GLN A 365 -16.82 55.69 13.59
CA GLN A 365 -16.25 57.01 13.29
C GLN A 365 -17.13 57.77 12.30
N SER A 366 -17.53 57.14 11.20
CA SER A 366 -18.37 57.77 10.19
C SER A 366 -19.74 58.20 10.75
N ASN A 367 -20.32 57.40 11.66
CA ASN A 367 -21.52 57.79 12.41
C ASN A 367 -21.29 59.01 13.31
N SER A 368 -20.13 59.10 13.98
CA SER A 368 -19.76 60.24 14.82
C SER A 368 -19.56 61.51 13.98
N ASP A 369 -18.90 61.39 12.84
CA ASP A 369 -18.72 62.48 11.88
C ASP A 369 -20.07 62.96 11.35
N LEU A 370 -20.98 62.05 11.00
CA LEU A 370 -22.34 62.37 10.57
C LEU A 370 -23.11 63.16 11.65
N GLN A 371 -22.99 62.77 12.91
CA GLN A 371 -23.60 63.50 14.04
C GLN A 371 -23.01 64.90 14.20
N ASN A 372 -21.69 65.05 14.02
CA ASN A 372 -21.02 66.35 14.06
C ASN A 372 -21.50 67.25 12.90
N THR A 373 -21.54 66.73 11.67
CA THR A 373 -22.06 67.47 10.52
C THR A 373 -23.51 67.87 10.72
N GLN A 374 -24.35 66.98 11.27
CA GLN A 374 -25.75 67.32 11.60
C GLN A 374 -25.84 68.46 12.63
N SER A 375 -24.95 68.45 13.63
CA SER A 375 -24.90 69.50 14.66
C SER A 375 -24.47 70.86 14.07
N GLN A 376 -23.45 70.86 13.21
CA GLN A 376 -23.00 72.05 12.47
C GLN A 376 -24.09 72.59 11.54
N LEU A 377 -24.84 71.71 10.88
CA LEU A 377 -25.97 72.10 10.03
C LEU A 377 -27.06 72.78 10.86
N ASN A 378 -27.40 72.25 12.03
CA ASN A 378 -28.37 72.85 12.94
C ASN A 378 -27.89 74.21 13.46
N GLN A 379 -26.60 74.36 13.75
CA GLN A 379 -26.01 75.64 14.15
C GLN A 379 -26.09 76.67 13.02
N SER A 380 -25.64 76.32 11.82
CA SER A 380 -25.77 77.18 10.62
C SER A 380 -27.23 77.59 10.39
N HIS A 381 -28.17 76.67 10.56
CA HIS A 381 -29.60 76.98 10.46
C HIS A 381 -30.05 78.02 11.49
N SER A 382 -29.60 77.88 12.74
CA SER A 382 -29.90 78.83 13.82
C SER A 382 -29.29 80.21 13.56
N GLU A 383 -28.06 80.26 13.04
CA GLU A 383 -27.40 81.51 12.63
C GLU A 383 -28.13 82.21 11.48
N ILE A 384 -28.60 81.45 10.48
CA ILE A 384 -29.43 81.99 9.40
C ILE A 384 -30.72 82.59 9.95
N GLN A 385 -31.42 81.89 10.84
CA GLN A 385 -32.64 82.41 11.49
C GLN A 385 -32.38 83.69 12.27
N TYR A 386 -31.27 83.73 13.03
CA TYR A 386 -30.85 84.94 13.75
C TYR A 386 -30.59 86.10 12.80
N ASN A 387 -29.79 85.89 11.75
CA ASN A 387 -29.48 86.94 10.76
C ASN A 387 -30.75 87.43 10.05
N GLN A 388 -31.71 86.55 9.78
CA GLN A 388 -32.99 86.92 9.18
C GLN A 388 -33.83 87.80 10.13
N SER A 389 -33.80 87.54 11.43
CA SER A 389 -34.44 88.41 12.44
C SER A 389 -33.78 89.79 12.51
N GLN A 390 -32.45 89.85 12.48
CA GLN A 390 -31.68 91.10 12.48
C GLN A 390 -31.96 91.93 11.23
N LEU A 391 -32.01 91.31 10.05
CA LEU A 391 -32.39 91.97 8.80
C LEU A 391 -33.80 92.58 8.87
N THR A 392 -34.74 91.87 9.49
CA THR A 392 -36.12 92.36 9.68
C THR A 392 -36.15 93.58 10.61
N GLN A 393 -35.38 93.54 11.70
CA GLN A 393 -35.22 94.64 12.65
C GLN A 393 -34.63 95.88 11.96
N ILE A 394 -33.50 95.74 11.26
CA ILE A 394 -32.83 96.84 10.53
C ILE A 394 -33.78 97.43 9.48
N HIS A 395 -34.56 96.58 8.78
CA HIS A 395 -35.54 97.06 7.82
C HIS A 395 -36.62 97.94 8.48
N SER A 396 -37.11 97.57 9.67
CA SER A 396 -38.08 98.36 10.42
C SER A 396 -37.51 99.72 10.89
N GLU A 397 -36.25 99.73 11.34
CA GLU A 397 -35.54 100.95 11.75
C GLU A 397 -35.31 101.90 10.57
N LEU A 398 -34.98 101.36 9.40
CA LEU A 398 -34.83 102.13 8.17
C LEU A 398 -36.16 102.79 7.77
N GLN A 399 -37.28 102.06 7.82
CA GLN A 399 -38.61 102.62 7.55
C GLN A 399 -38.96 103.74 8.53
N HIS A 400 -38.64 103.57 9.81
CA HIS A 400 -38.87 104.60 10.82
C HIS A 400 -38.05 105.87 10.53
N THR A 401 -36.78 105.70 10.20
CA THR A 401 -35.87 106.81 9.87
C THR A 401 -36.34 107.57 8.63
N GLN A 402 -36.80 106.85 7.60
CA GLN A 402 -37.40 107.44 6.39
C GLN A 402 -38.62 108.33 6.72
N SER A 403 -39.48 107.86 7.63
CA SER A 403 -40.65 108.62 8.11
C SER A 403 -40.23 109.91 8.83
N GLN A 404 -39.25 109.82 9.72
CA GLN A 404 -38.73 110.99 10.45
C GLN A 404 -38.12 112.04 9.51
N LEU A 405 -37.37 111.60 8.49
CA LEU A 405 -36.74 112.48 7.52
C LEU A 405 -37.77 113.26 6.70
N THR A 406 -38.88 112.61 6.35
CA THR A 406 -40.01 113.23 5.64
C THR A 406 -40.69 114.31 6.49
N GLN A 407 -40.86 114.07 7.80
CA GLN A 407 -41.39 115.07 8.73
C GLN A 407 -40.47 116.28 8.88
N ILE A 408 -39.16 116.08 9.06
CA ILE A 408 -38.18 117.17 9.21
C ILE A 408 -38.18 118.06 7.96
N HIS A 409 -38.24 117.46 6.78
CA HIS A 409 -38.28 118.21 5.52
C HIS A 409 -39.50 119.13 5.42
N SER A 410 -40.68 118.66 5.85
CA SER A 410 -41.92 119.46 5.88
C SER A 410 -41.81 120.66 6.82
N HIS A 411 -41.14 120.50 7.97
CA HIS A 411 -41.00 121.54 8.96
C HIS A 411 -40.04 122.65 8.48
N LEU A 412 -38.95 122.26 7.81
CA LEU A 412 -37.96 123.19 7.28
C LEU A 412 -38.56 124.17 6.24
N GLN A 413 -39.41 123.67 5.34
CA GLN A 413 -40.09 124.53 4.36
C GLN A 413 -40.98 125.58 5.01
N GLN A 414 -41.65 125.21 6.11
CA GLN A 414 -42.54 126.11 6.84
C GLN A 414 -41.77 127.26 7.51
N THR A 415 -40.60 126.96 8.08
CA THR A 415 -39.74 127.95 8.74
C THR A 415 -39.13 128.96 7.75
N GLN A 416 -38.77 128.52 6.54
CA GLN A 416 -38.25 129.43 5.49
C GLN A 416 -39.29 130.47 5.05
N SER A 417 -40.57 130.09 4.97
CA SER A 417 -41.66 131.00 4.62
C SER A 417 -41.85 132.12 5.66
N GLN A 418 -41.74 131.79 6.96
CA GLN A 418 -41.90 132.75 8.05
C GLN A 418 -40.75 133.76 8.14
N LEU A 419 -39.53 133.34 7.78
CA LEU A 419 -38.34 134.19 7.82
C LEU A 419 -38.42 135.31 6.76
N ALA A 420 -38.88 135.00 5.54
CA ALA A 420 -39.01 135.98 4.46
C ALA A 420 -39.98 137.12 4.80
N GLN A 421 -41.11 136.81 5.44
CA GLN A 421 -42.11 137.83 5.85
C GLN A 421 -41.61 138.79 6.95
N SER A 422 -40.66 138.34 7.79
CA SER A 422 -40.13 139.16 8.88
C SER A 422 -39.10 140.19 8.40
N GLN A 423 -38.34 139.87 7.35
CA GLN A 423 -37.32 140.75 6.79
C GLN A 423 -37.91 142.00 6.10
N GLU A 424 -39.08 141.88 5.46
CA GLU A 424 -39.73 142.99 4.77
C GLU A 424 -40.32 144.04 5.74
N LYS A 425 -40.79 143.60 6.92
CA LYS A 425 -41.34 144.48 7.95
C LYS A 425 -40.30 145.38 8.61
N ILE A 426 -39.07 144.91 8.77
CA ILE A 426 -37.99 145.65 9.43
C ILE A 426 -37.48 146.81 8.57
N HIS A 427 -37.43 146.63 7.25
CA HIS A 427 -36.89 147.65 6.33
C HIS A 427 -37.75 148.93 6.28
N ASN A 428 -39.08 148.78 6.28
CA ASN A 428 -40.01 149.93 6.24
C ASN A 428 -40.06 150.74 7.55
N PHE A 429 -39.72 150.12 8.68
CA PHE A 429 -39.76 150.79 9.99
C PHE A 429 -38.60 151.78 10.18
N GLN A 430 -37.40 151.46 9.66
CA GLN A 430 -36.20 152.27 9.89
C GLN A 430 -36.20 153.60 9.12
N GLN A 431 -36.79 153.68 7.92
CA GLN A 431 -36.75 154.93 7.13
C GLN A 431 -37.66 156.03 7.68
N ASN A 432 -38.83 155.70 8.24
CA ASN A 432 -39.80 156.72 8.66
C ASN A 432 -39.46 157.41 9.99
N GLN A 433 -38.74 156.74 10.90
CA GLN A 433 -38.39 157.30 12.22
C GLN A 433 -37.29 158.37 12.15
N LEU A 434 -36.33 158.24 11.23
CA LEU A 434 -35.17 159.14 11.12
C LEU A 434 -35.54 160.55 10.62
N GLN A 435 -36.55 160.66 9.74
CA GLN A 435 -37.02 161.95 9.25
C GLN A 435 -37.76 162.75 10.34
N HIS A 436 -38.41 162.06 11.28
CA HIS A 436 -39.25 162.70 12.31
C HIS A 436 -38.42 163.33 13.44
N ILE A 437 -37.34 162.67 13.85
CA ILE A 437 -36.47 163.14 14.95
C ILE A 437 -35.66 164.38 14.55
N GLN A 438 -35.26 164.49 13.28
CA GLN A 438 -34.47 165.64 12.80
C GLN A 438 -35.26 166.96 12.84
N ASN A 439 -36.59 166.90 12.63
CA ASN A 439 -37.45 168.08 12.67
C ASN A 439 -37.75 168.55 14.10
N GLN A 440 -37.82 167.64 15.06
CA GLN A 440 -38.07 168.00 16.48
C GLN A 440 -36.89 168.72 17.14
N LEU A 441 -35.65 168.48 16.68
CA LEU A 441 -34.46 169.11 17.25
C LEU A 441 -34.39 170.61 16.93
N ASN A 442 -34.78 171.01 15.71
CA ASN A 442 -34.74 172.41 15.27
C ASN A 442 -35.80 173.28 15.99
N GLU A 443 -36.90 172.68 16.44
CA GLU A 443 -37.98 173.37 17.19
C GLU A 443 -37.64 173.59 18.67
N ALA A 444 -36.84 172.70 19.27
CA ALA A 444 -36.41 172.81 20.66
C ALA A 444 -35.37 173.94 20.88
N GLU A 445 -34.49 174.20 19.90
CA GLU A 445 -33.49 175.27 20.00
C GLU A 445 -34.10 176.69 19.93
N ALA A 446 -35.24 176.85 19.24
CA ALA A 446 -35.95 178.13 19.16
C ALA A 446 -36.66 178.53 20.48
N ASN A 447 -37.19 177.53 21.22
CA ASN A 447 -37.96 177.77 22.44
C ASN A 447 -37.09 178.06 23.68
N LEU A 448 -35.84 177.62 23.71
CA LEU A 448 -34.97 177.76 24.88
C LEU A 448 -34.42 179.18 25.08
N LYS A 449 -34.36 180.01 24.03
CA LYS A 449 -33.89 181.41 24.18
C LYS A 449 -35.00 182.40 24.55
N VAL A 450 -36.25 182.11 24.24
CA VAL A 450 -37.40 182.91 24.67
C VAL A 450 -37.58 182.82 26.20
N ILE A 451 -37.34 181.65 26.79
CA ILE A 451 -37.47 181.41 28.25
C ILE A 451 -36.41 182.16 29.07
N ASN A 452 -35.23 182.47 28.50
CA ASN A 452 -34.22 183.26 29.20
C ASN A 452 -34.57 184.75 29.34
N VAL A 453 -35.58 185.24 28.61
CA VAL A 453 -36.10 186.61 28.74
C VAL A 453 -37.15 186.70 29.87
N GLU A 454 -37.81 185.60 30.25
CA GLU A 454 -38.86 185.58 31.29
C GLU A 454 -38.34 185.32 32.72
N ILE A 455 -37.22 184.61 32.89
CA ILE A 455 -36.64 184.37 34.23
C ILE A 455 -35.93 185.62 34.79
N ALA A 456 -35.66 186.61 33.95
CA ALA A 456 -35.26 187.95 34.37
C ALA A 456 -36.40 188.76 35.05
N ALA A 457 -37.66 188.31 34.99
CA ALA A 457 -38.82 189.07 35.46
C ALA A 457 -39.45 188.60 36.80
N MET A 458 -39.10 187.42 37.34
CA MET A 458 -39.81 186.83 38.51
C MET A 458 -39.23 187.14 39.90
N LYS A 459 -38.12 187.89 40.04
CA LYS A 459 -37.57 188.28 41.37
C LYS A 459 -37.83 189.73 41.79
N THR A 460 -38.72 190.46 41.10
CA THR A 460 -39.13 191.84 41.44
C THR A 460 -40.49 191.96 42.16
N SER A 461 -41.08 190.86 42.65
CA SER A 461 -42.43 190.82 43.24
C SER A 461 -42.50 190.93 44.78
N LYS A 462 -43.50 191.69 45.26
CA LYS A 462 -43.77 192.11 46.65
C LYS A 462 -44.01 190.96 47.66
N PHE A 463 -44.28 189.73 47.21
CA PHE A 463 -44.50 188.57 48.09
C PHE A 463 -43.21 188.12 48.82
N TRP A 464 -42.05 188.33 48.22
CA TRP A 464 -40.74 188.04 48.84
C TRP A 464 -40.36 189.03 49.97
N LYS A 465 -40.93 190.24 49.98
CA LYS A 465 -40.65 191.28 51.01
C LYS A 465 -41.43 191.09 52.32
N LEU A 466 -42.48 190.25 52.35
CA LEU A 466 -43.19 189.88 53.58
C LEU A 466 -42.57 188.65 54.28
N ARG A 467 -41.93 187.77 53.51
CA ARG A 467 -41.28 186.55 54.02
C ARG A 467 -40.02 186.81 54.83
N SER A 468 -39.25 187.88 54.56
CA SER A 468 -38.04 188.21 55.32
C SER A 468 -38.31 188.90 56.67
N LEU A 469 -39.50 189.48 56.88
CA LEU A 469 -39.92 190.05 58.17
C LEU A 469 -40.43 188.98 59.14
N TRP A 470 -41.00 187.89 58.64
CA TRP A 470 -41.34 186.71 59.45
C TRP A 470 -40.08 186.00 60.00
N PHE A 471 -38.97 186.03 59.26
CA PHE A 471 -37.67 185.55 59.76
C PHE A 471 -37.04 186.47 60.83
N LYS A 472 -37.51 187.71 61.02
CA LYS A 472 -37.12 188.58 62.15
C LYS A 472 -37.91 188.30 63.45
N PHE A 473 -39.07 187.64 63.37
CA PHE A 473 -39.90 187.31 64.55
C PHE A 473 -39.59 185.92 65.13
N LYS A 474 -39.16 184.95 64.30
CA LYS A 474 -38.92 183.56 64.77
C LYS A 474 -37.61 183.32 65.52
N GLY A 475 -36.63 184.23 65.46
CA GLY A 475 -35.37 184.12 66.23
C GLY A 475 -35.44 184.68 67.66
N PHE A 476 -36.42 185.53 67.97
CA PHE A 476 -36.62 186.11 69.31
C PHE A 476 -37.07 185.07 70.36
N VAL A 477 -37.34 183.81 69.96
CA VAL A 477 -38.00 182.78 70.81
C VAL A 477 -37.32 181.39 70.82
N GLY A 478 -36.12 181.24 70.22
CA GLY A 478 -35.19 180.12 70.53
C GLY A 478 -35.64 178.65 70.30
N LEU A 479 -36.03 178.25 69.09
CA LEU A 479 -36.26 176.83 68.70
C LEU A 479 -35.71 176.51 67.28
N PRO A 480 -35.36 175.24 66.93
CA PRO A 480 -34.25 174.88 66.02
C PRO A 480 -34.56 174.75 64.52
N THR A 481 -33.46 174.64 63.75
CA THR A 481 -33.29 174.57 62.28
C THR A 481 -33.08 173.15 61.75
N ASP A 482 -33.58 172.83 60.55
CA ASP A 482 -33.20 171.63 59.78
C ASP A 482 -33.01 171.92 58.27
N ASN A 483 -32.09 171.12 57.69
CA ASN A 483 -31.38 171.07 56.39
C ASN A 483 -32.21 171.27 55.10
N GLU A 484 -31.71 171.89 54.02
CA GLU A 484 -30.78 171.37 52.98
C GLU A 484 -31.13 169.93 52.52
N SER A 485 -31.23 169.54 51.25
CA SER A 485 -30.99 170.11 49.93
C SER A 485 -31.61 169.12 48.93
N ASN A 486 -32.35 169.60 47.91
CA ASN A 486 -32.85 168.78 46.79
C ASN A 486 -33.04 169.68 45.57
N PHE A 487 -32.26 169.44 44.52
CA PHE A 487 -32.74 169.00 43.21
C PHE A 487 -31.67 168.17 42.54
#